data_AF-A0AAI8CMJ2-F1
#
_entry.id   AF-A0AAI8CMJ2-F1
#
_cell.length_a   1.000
_cell.length_b   1.000
_cell.length_c   1.000
_cell.angle_alpha   90.00
_cell.angle_beta   90.00
_cell.angle_gamma   90.00
#
_symmetry.space_group_name_H-M   'P 1'
#
loop_
_entity.id
_entity.type
_entity.pdbx_description
1 polymer ?
#
loop_
_entity_poly.entity_id
_entity_poly.type
_entity_poly.pdbx_seq_one_letter_code
_entity_poly.pdbx_strand_id
1 'polypeptide(L)'
;MVVVYSAVLLGGLGFAFGLFLSYVSEKFKVEEDPTVKLILEALPGINCGACGYPGCEGYAKAIVKGDKPDKCLPGKKSGVEERIKEILSQRANGN
;
A
#
# COMPACT_ATOMS: atom_id res chain seq x y z
N MET A 1 -9.46 -3.64 -45.09
CA MET A 1 -8.24 -2.88 -44.74
C MET A 1 -8.32 -2.20 -43.37
N VAL A 2 -9.32 -1.33 -43.12
CA VAL A 2 -9.40 -0.52 -41.88
C VAL A 2 -9.32 -1.37 -40.61
N VAL A 3 -10.04 -2.49 -40.54
CA VAL A 3 -10.03 -3.39 -39.37
C VAL A 3 -8.63 -3.93 -39.05
N VAL A 4 -7.87 -4.31 -40.08
CA VAL A 4 -6.51 -4.85 -39.91
C VAL A 4 -5.55 -3.74 -39.44
N TYR A 5 -5.65 -2.55 -40.02
CA TYR A 5 -4.83 -1.40 -39.59
C TYR A 5 -5.15 -0.98 -38.15
N SER A 6 -6.43 -0.94 -37.78
CA SER A 6 -6.83 -0.64 -36.40
C SER A 6 -6.31 -1.70 -35.43
N ALA A 7 -6.39 -2.98 -35.78
CA ALA A 7 -5.87 -4.07 -34.94
C ALA A 7 -4.35 -3.98 -34.74
N VAL A 8 -3.60 -3.69 -35.80
CA VAL A 8 -2.13 -3.52 -35.72
C VAL A 8 -1.76 -2.31 -34.88
N LEU A 9 -2.45 -1.18 -35.05
CA LEU A 9 -2.18 0.04 -34.27
C LEU A 9 -2.51 -0.15 -32.79
N LEU A 10 -3.68 -0.72 -32.46
CA LEU A 10 -4.07 -1.01 -31.07
C LEU A 10 -3.12 -2.01 -30.41
N GLY A 11 -2.76 -3.08 -31.13
CA GLY A 11 -1.81 -4.08 -30.64
C GLY A 11 -0.42 -3.48 -30.41
N GLY A 12 0.07 -2.68 -31.35
CA GLY A 12 1.37 -2.02 -31.25
C GLY A 12 1.43 -1.02 -30.08
N LEU A 13 0.39 -0.19 -29.92
CA LEU A 13 0.31 0.74 -28.78
C LEU A 13 0.20 0.00 -27.45
N GLY A 14 -0.64 -1.04 -27.36
CA GLY A 14 -0.78 -1.84 -26.16
C GLY A 14 0.53 -2.51 -25.75
N PHE A 15 1.26 -3.06 -26.72
CA PHE A 15 2.57 -3.66 -26.47
C PHE A 15 3.61 -2.62 -26.04
N ALA A 16 3.67 -1.46 -26.73
CA ALA A 16 4.59 -0.38 -26.39
C ALA A 16 4.34 0.16 -24.98
N PHE A 17 3.09 0.45 -24.63
CA PHE A 17 2.74 0.92 -23.28
C PHE A 17 2.93 -0.16 -22.22
N GLY A 18 2.66 -1.43 -22.54
CA GLY A 18 2.92 -2.54 -21.62
C GLY A 18 4.40 -2.66 -21.25
N LEU A 19 5.28 -2.64 -22.25
CA LEU A 19 6.73 -2.65 -22.02
C LEU A 19 7.19 -1.42 -21.23
N PHE A 20 6.68 -0.24 -21.60
CA PHE A 20 7.03 1.01 -20.92
C PHE A 20 6.62 0.99 -19.43
N LEU A 21 5.38 0.59 -19.13
CA LEU A 21 4.89 0.50 -17.75
C LEU A 21 5.64 -0.57 -16.95
N SER A 22 5.98 -1.70 -17.56
CA SER A 22 6.78 -2.75 -16.91
C SER A 22 8.16 -2.23 -16.49
N TYR A 23 8.82 -1.48 -17.38
CA TYR A 23 10.12 -0.86 -17.07
C TYR A 23 10.01 0.17 -15.94
N VAL A 24 8.99 1.03 -15.98
CA VAL A 24 8.75 2.04 -14.95
C VAL A 24 8.42 1.39 -13.60
N SER A 25 7.61 0.33 -13.59
CA SER A 25 7.23 -0.40 -12.36
C SER A 25 8.45 -0.94 -11.62
N GLU A 26 9.41 -1.53 -12.33
CA GLU A 26 10.62 -2.05 -11.69
C GLU A 26 11.56 -0.92 -11.26
N LYS A 27 11.66 0.15 -12.05
CA LYS A 27 12.55 1.28 -11.76
C LYS A 27 12.10 2.12 -10.56
N PHE A 28 10.79 2.24 -10.35
CA PHE A 28 10.18 3.02 -9.27
C PHE A 28 9.64 2.15 -8.13
N LYS A 29 10.10 0.90 -8.04
CA LYS A 29 9.73 0.01 -6.94
C LYS A 29 10.22 0.60 -5.62
N VAL A 30 9.28 1.08 -4.81
CA VAL A 30 9.56 1.57 -3.46
C VAL A 30 9.85 0.37 -2.57
N GLU A 31 10.99 0.38 -1.87
CA GLU A 31 11.25 -0.60 -0.81
C GLU A 31 10.26 -0.37 0.34
N GLU A 32 9.38 -1.35 0.55
CA GLU A 32 8.43 -1.32 1.66
C GLU A 32 9.05 -1.96 2.90
N ASP A 33 9.09 -1.21 4.01
CA ASP A 33 9.46 -1.74 5.31
C ASP A 33 8.48 -2.86 5.70
N PRO A 34 8.94 -4.07 6.04
CA PRO A 34 8.09 -5.22 6.36
C PRO A 34 7.11 -4.93 7.51
N THR A 35 7.45 -4.02 8.41
CA THR A 35 6.58 -3.57 9.51
C THR A 35 5.33 -2.88 8.98
N VAL A 36 5.43 -2.12 7.88
CA VAL A 36 4.28 -1.44 7.26
C VAL A 36 3.26 -2.48 6.83
N LYS A 37 3.72 -3.59 6.27
CA LYS A 37 2.86 -4.68 5.79
C LYS A 37 2.12 -5.36 6.94
N LEU A 38 2.83 -5.67 8.02
CA LEU A 38 2.24 -6.24 9.24
C LEU A 38 1.19 -5.32 9.85
N ILE A 39 1.47 -4.02 9.93
CA ILE A 39 0.52 -3.02 10.43
C ILE A 39 -0.69 -2.92 9.49
N LEU A 40 -0.46 -2.96 8.17
CA LEU A 40 -1.54 -2.91 7.19
C LEU A 40 -2.49 -4.11 7.30
N GLU A 41 -1.97 -5.31 7.56
CA GLU A 41 -2.76 -6.51 7.81
C GLU A 41 -3.57 -6.44 9.11
N ALA A 42 -3.08 -5.71 10.10
CA ALA A 42 -3.83 -5.45 11.33
C ALA A 42 -4.94 -4.40 11.14
N LEU A 43 -4.87 -3.57 10.08
CA LEU A 43 -5.86 -2.54 9.78
C LEU A 43 -7.08 -3.12 9.03
N PRO A 44 -8.27 -2.51 9.16
CA PRO A 44 -9.49 -3.00 8.51
C PRO A 44 -9.53 -2.79 6.99
N GLY A 45 -8.56 -2.10 6.38
CA GLY A 45 -8.46 -1.91 4.92
C GLY A 45 -9.54 -1.01 4.28
N ILE A 46 -10.39 -0.34 5.08
CA ILE A 46 -11.55 0.43 4.58
C ILE A 46 -11.14 1.75 3.89
N ASN A 47 -9.93 2.26 4.15
CA ASN A 47 -9.42 3.52 3.55
C ASN A 47 -10.35 4.74 3.76
N CYS A 48 -11.01 4.82 4.92
CA CYS A 48 -11.98 5.89 5.23
C CYS A 48 -11.38 7.29 5.47
N GLY A 49 -10.06 7.42 5.62
CA GLY A 49 -9.38 8.71 5.84
C GLY A 49 -9.58 9.36 7.22
N ALA A 50 -10.37 8.78 8.13
CA ALA A 50 -10.67 9.39 9.43
C ALA A 50 -9.44 9.61 10.34
N CYS A 51 -8.34 8.89 10.09
CA CYS A 51 -7.08 9.07 10.81
C CYS A 51 -6.19 10.21 10.25
N GLY A 52 -6.62 10.90 9.19
CA GLY A 52 -5.88 12.01 8.56
C GLY A 52 -4.91 11.59 7.45
N TYR A 53 -4.96 10.34 7.01
CA TYR A 53 -4.10 9.77 5.96
C TYR A 53 -4.90 9.32 4.74
N PRO A 54 -4.34 9.38 3.51
CA PRO A 54 -5.05 9.05 2.26
C PRO A 54 -5.42 7.55 2.13
N GLY A 55 -5.03 6.71 3.08
CA GLY A 55 -5.38 5.29 3.13
C GLY A 55 -4.79 4.58 4.36
N CYS A 56 -5.20 3.32 4.57
CA CYS A 56 -4.68 2.45 5.63
C CYS A 56 -3.17 2.25 5.49
N GLU A 57 -2.66 2.09 4.28
CA GLU A 57 -1.22 1.98 4.02
C GLU A 57 -0.47 3.27 4.37
N GLY A 58 -1.05 4.43 4.03
CA GLY A 58 -0.50 5.74 4.41
C GLY A 58 -0.42 5.91 5.93
N TYR A 59 -1.46 5.45 6.64
CA TYR A 59 -1.45 5.42 8.10
C TYR A 59 -0.41 4.43 8.66
N ALA A 60 -0.31 3.22 8.10
CA ALA A 60 0.69 2.24 8.50
C ALA A 60 2.13 2.79 8.35
N LYS A 61 2.44 3.45 7.22
CA LYS A 61 3.72 4.14 6.99
C LYS A 61 3.97 5.24 8.02
N ALA A 62 2.94 5.98 8.42
CA ALA A 62 3.07 7.04 9.42
C ALA A 62 3.36 6.48 10.82
N ILE A 63 2.70 5.37 11.20
CA ILE A 63 2.95 4.69 12.48
C ILE A 63 4.41 4.19 12.54
N VAL A 64 4.91 3.59 11.46
CA VAL A 64 6.32 3.15 11.37
C VAL A 64 7.30 4.31 11.51
N LYS A 65 6.89 5.53 11.11
CA LYS A 65 7.64 6.79 11.27
C LYS A 65 7.43 7.48 12.63
N GLY A 66 6.68 6.87 13.56
CA GLY A 66 6.49 7.35 14.93
C GLY A 66 5.15 8.04 15.20
N ASP A 67 4.17 7.96 14.31
CA ASP A 67 2.83 8.45 14.59
C ASP A 67 2.06 7.50 15.54
N LYS A 68 1.01 8.03 16.17
CA LYS A 68 0.25 7.30 17.20
C LYS A 68 -0.63 6.20 16.58
N PRO A 69 -0.71 5.01 17.22
CA PRO A 69 -1.48 3.86 16.73
C PRO A 69 -3.00 3.93 17.02
N ASP A 70 -3.47 4.92 17.79
CA ASP A 70 -4.84 5.05 18.30
C ASP A 70 -5.83 5.79 17.37
N LYS A 71 -5.38 6.25 16.21
CA LYS A 71 -6.18 7.08 15.28
C LYS A 71 -7.15 6.29 14.40
N CYS A 72 -7.08 4.96 14.38
CA CYS A 72 -7.98 4.14 13.57
C CYS A 72 -9.36 4.01 14.21
N LEU A 73 -10.28 4.94 13.94
CA LEU A 73 -11.65 4.92 14.47
C LEU A 73 -12.41 3.60 14.21
N PRO A 74 -12.44 3.05 12.97
CA PRO A 74 -13.12 1.79 12.70
C PRO A 74 -12.48 0.59 13.42
N GLY A 75 -11.18 0.65 13.68
CA GLY A 75 -10.40 -0.42 14.32
C GLY A 75 -10.44 -0.40 15.85
N LYS A 76 -10.91 0.69 16.48
CA LYS A 76 -10.88 0.85 17.96
C LYS A 76 -11.56 -0.30 18.71
N LYS A 77 -12.75 -0.72 18.27
CA LYS A 77 -13.49 -1.81 18.95
C LYS A 77 -12.95 -3.20 18.64
N SER A 78 -12.11 -3.33 17.62
CA SER A 78 -11.56 -4.61 17.14
C SER A 78 -10.15 -4.90 17.68
N GLY A 79 -9.63 -4.05 18.58
CA GLY A 79 -8.31 -4.23 19.18
C GLY A 79 -7.14 -3.95 18.22
N VAL A 80 -7.37 -3.11 17.19
CA VAL A 80 -6.34 -2.78 16.19
C VAL A 80 -5.18 -2.02 16.82
N GLU A 81 -5.46 -1.15 17.79
CA GLU A 81 -4.44 -0.37 18.49
C GLU A 81 -3.46 -1.29 19.25
N GLU A 82 -3.98 -2.27 19.98
CA GLU A 82 -3.19 -3.24 20.74
C GLU A 82 -2.31 -4.09 19.82
N ARG A 83 -2.86 -4.58 18.71
CA ARG A 83 -2.10 -5.36 17.70
C ARG A 83 -0.95 -4.55 17.10
N ILE A 84 -1.19 -3.27 16.79
CA ILE A 84 -0.15 -2.39 16.25
C ILE A 84 0.96 -2.16 17.27
N LYS A 85 0.61 -1.97 18.56
CA LYS A 85 1.61 -1.84 19.64
C LYS A 85 2.45 -3.11 19.79
N GLU A 86 1.85 -4.29 19.66
CA GLU A 86 2.57 -5.57 19.69
C GLU A 86 3.57 -5.68 18.53
N ILE A 87 3.15 -5.34 17.30
CA ILE A 87 4.02 -5.33 16.11
C ILE A 87 5.20 -4.35 16.29
N LEU A 88 4.95 -3.15 16.80
CA LEU A 88 6.01 -2.17 17.08
C LEU A 88 6.99 -2.65 18.16
N SER A 89 6.48 -3.39 19.14
CA SER A 89 7.32 -3.99 20.19
C SER A 89 8.20 -5.12 19.64
N GLN A 90 7.67 -5.95 18.75
CA GLN A 90 8.44 -7.00 18.06
C GLN A 90 9.58 -6.41 17.21
N ARG A 91 9.29 -5.32 16.47
CA ARG A 91 10.30 -4.56 15.71
C ARG A 91 11.42 -4.03 16.61
N ALA A 92 11.09 -3.55 17.81
CA ALA A 92 12.10 -3.05 18.77
C ALA A 92 12.98 -4.19 19.33
N ASN A 93 12.46 -5.41 19.39
CA ASN A 93 13.17 -6.59 19.91
C ASN A 93 13.98 -7.33 18.84
N GLY A 94 13.96 -6.89 17.57
CA GLY A 94 14.80 -7.44 16.49
C GLY A 94 14.34 -8.78 15.91
N ASN A 95 13.07 -9.15 16.09
CA ASN A 95 12.41 -10.28 15.40
C ASN A 95 11.56 -9.79 14.22
#